data_AF-A0A1V8UPV8-F1
#
_entry.id   AF-A0A1V8UPV8-F1
#
_cell.length_a   1.000
_cell.length_b   1.000
_cell.length_c   1.000
_cell.angle_alpha   90.00
_cell.angle_beta   90.00
_cell.angle_gamma   90.00
#
_symmetry.space_group_name_H-M   'P 1'
#
loop_
_entity.id
_entity.type
_entity.pdbx_description
1 polymer ?
#
loop_
_entity_poly.entity_id
_entity_poly.type
_entity_poly.pdbx_seq_one_letter_code
_entity_poly.pdbx_strand_id
1 'polypeptide(L)'
;MAALNHEQQAKLEARNYKPFDNSGTVPLNVPGAGCTVEAELDISERFRHGVNDFRQDRLVVREVAMLAVMDAITDKDSWTDKVFDETIVAKWRVEAMAMPLISEPAWEWCVLELRGKAKPAKEQEFTTTLETGSACAKADGLVDEHWRIELTRKASSLLHLHPEHKDWHPDSNEQVLNLVHPSLFPLVYGRTAILQQGQVGLRDCVDYVGRGIPVEQRLSELPGDGRRAQDGDTKFQWLPAEVRFCNGSDTEVEITSYINNLHPVEHGSLYRTIGKIISKAIPMWNEILVKDYNNRYPLRVTVEGAVFEPLSYPNELDDLADADVSDPTAFAAALRRARAYMNLPEQPSDINSALHFASDGDDEMPDFESDFAGEIDQALRWKHNRLRKIVHPEPGTDYTYEQWKEGKAPRPDPPKLHYLGGEKAGFHHEYQTVRLEGDFQEKGLQVIVKLAGIELTPEKPVFEGGNWHLEVWHHFLALSRPRESSKKRNAQRLFVKVNAKTYDTATVQTELGHQ
;
A
#
# COMPACT_ATOMS: atom_id res chain seq x y z
N MET A 1 -7.13 15.62 -28.22
CA MET A 1 -8.20 15.47 -27.19
C MET A 1 -9.55 15.45 -27.89
N ALA A 2 -10.37 14.42 -27.67
CA ALA A 2 -11.77 14.47 -28.06
C ALA A 2 -12.57 15.21 -26.97
N ALA A 3 -13.53 16.05 -27.35
CA ALA A 3 -14.43 16.67 -26.38
C ALA A 3 -15.40 15.61 -25.82
N LEU A 4 -15.74 15.72 -24.53
CA LEU A 4 -16.79 14.91 -23.92
C LEU A 4 -18.12 15.17 -24.63
N ASN A 5 -18.90 14.12 -24.86
CA ASN A 5 -20.18 14.25 -25.54
C ASN A 5 -21.26 14.81 -24.59
N HIS A 6 -22.37 15.30 -25.16
CA HIS A 6 -23.45 15.93 -24.39
C HIS A 6 -24.05 15.04 -23.28
N GLU A 7 -24.00 13.71 -23.43
CA GLU A 7 -24.51 12.77 -22.43
C GLU A 7 -23.51 12.55 -21.28
N GLN A 8 -22.21 12.47 -21.59
CA GLN A 8 -21.13 12.47 -20.59
C GLN A 8 -21.11 13.78 -19.82
N GLN A 9 -21.31 14.91 -20.51
CA GLN A 9 -21.37 16.24 -19.91
C GLN A 9 -22.63 16.40 -19.06
N ALA A 10 -23.80 15.94 -19.51
CA ALA A 10 -25.01 15.87 -18.69
C ALA A 10 -24.87 14.92 -17.48
N LYS A 11 -24.13 13.80 -17.61
CA LYS A 11 -23.83 12.89 -16.49
C LYS A 11 -22.85 13.50 -15.49
N LEU A 12 -21.91 14.34 -15.93
CA LEU A 12 -21.07 15.16 -15.05
C LEU A 12 -21.90 16.27 -14.38
N GLU A 13 -22.80 16.91 -15.12
CA GLU A 13 -23.66 17.97 -14.58
C GLU A 13 -24.71 17.45 -13.59
N ALA A 14 -25.25 16.25 -13.81
CA ALA A 14 -26.08 15.53 -12.86
C ALA A 14 -25.28 14.94 -11.68
N ARG A 15 -23.98 14.68 -11.87
CA ARG A 15 -23.00 14.38 -10.80
C ARG A 15 -22.53 15.63 -10.04
N ASN A 16 -23.11 16.82 -10.26
CA ASN A 16 -23.03 17.92 -9.30
C ASN A 16 -23.81 17.57 -8.01
N TYR A 17 -23.29 16.61 -7.25
CA TYR A 17 -23.26 16.78 -5.80
C TYR A 17 -22.75 18.19 -5.52
N LYS A 18 -23.31 18.85 -4.50
CA LYS A 18 -22.76 20.12 -4.05
C LYS A 18 -21.26 19.94 -3.78
N PRO A 19 -20.43 20.97 -4.07
CA PRO A 19 -19.08 21.05 -3.56
C PRO A 19 -18.97 20.50 -2.15
N PHE A 20 -18.00 19.62 -1.90
CA PHE A 20 -17.70 19.30 -0.51
C PHE A 20 -17.33 20.62 0.17
N ASP A 21 -17.87 20.88 1.36
CA ASP A 21 -17.66 22.12 2.09
C ASP A 21 -17.74 21.86 3.60
N ASN A 22 -16.59 22.09 4.23
CA ASN A 22 -16.32 22.02 5.67
C ASN A 22 -15.63 23.32 6.15
N SER A 23 -15.91 24.44 5.45
CA SER A 23 -15.49 25.79 5.85
C SER A 23 -16.29 26.34 7.05
N GLY A 24 -17.44 25.73 7.35
CA GLY A 24 -18.41 26.24 8.33
C GLY A 24 -19.14 27.53 7.90
N THR A 25 -18.81 28.11 6.75
CA THR A 25 -19.48 29.32 6.25
C THR A 25 -20.86 29.03 5.66
N VAL A 26 -21.07 27.81 5.16
CA VAL A 26 -22.32 27.27 4.61
C VAL A 26 -22.73 26.01 5.38
N PRO A 27 -23.95 25.47 5.19
CA PRO A 27 -24.33 24.19 5.77
C PRO A 27 -23.36 23.06 5.38
N LEU A 28 -22.92 22.27 6.37
CA LEU A 28 -21.95 21.19 6.18
C LEU A 28 -22.36 20.26 5.04
N ASN A 29 -21.42 20.00 4.13
CA ASN A 29 -21.60 19.08 3.01
C ASN A 29 -20.32 18.26 2.82
N VAL A 30 -20.23 17.15 3.52
CA VAL A 30 -19.14 16.15 3.40
C VAL A 30 -19.75 14.74 3.38
N PRO A 31 -19.00 13.69 3.01
CA PRO A 31 -19.56 12.34 2.87
C PRO A 31 -20.22 11.83 4.15
N GLY A 32 -21.49 11.48 4.06
CA GLY A 32 -22.33 11.09 5.19
C GLY A 32 -22.88 12.25 6.03
N ALA A 33 -22.54 13.52 5.73
CA ALA A 33 -23.10 14.70 6.38
C ALA A 33 -23.37 15.81 5.34
N GLY A 34 -24.51 15.69 4.65
CA GLY A 34 -24.96 16.59 3.58
C GLY A 34 -25.08 15.88 2.23
N CYS A 35 -24.09 15.06 1.87
CA CYS A 35 -24.17 14.06 0.80
C CYS A 35 -24.17 12.63 1.38
N THR A 36 -24.15 11.60 0.53
CA THR A 36 -24.23 10.19 0.98
C THR A 36 -22.91 9.69 1.56
N VAL A 37 -22.93 8.54 2.24
CA VAL A 37 -21.72 7.90 2.80
C VAL A 37 -20.78 7.35 1.71
N GLU A 38 -21.25 7.14 0.49
CA GLU A 38 -20.46 6.66 -0.66
C GLU A 38 -20.05 7.80 -1.61
N ALA A 39 -20.13 9.05 -1.14
CA ALA A 39 -19.77 10.23 -1.91
C ALA A 39 -18.24 10.43 -1.92
N GLU A 40 -17.64 10.30 -3.09
CA GLU A 40 -16.22 10.56 -3.32
C GLU A 40 -16.05 11.74 -4.27
N LEU A 41 -14.90 12.42 -4.19
CA LEU A 41 -14.43 13.33 -5.25
C LEU A 41 -13.80 12.47 -6.37
N ASP A 42 -13.77 12.98 -7.61
CA ASP A 42 -13.14 12.28 -8.74
C ASP A 42 -11.67 11.95 -8.43
N ILE A 43 -11.11 10.84 -8.92
CA ILE A 43 -9.73 10.44 -8.56
C ILE A 43 -8.64 11.43 -8.97
N SER A 44 -8.85 12.27 -10.00
CA SER A 44 -7.97 13.42 -10.30
C SER A 44 -8.12 14.57 -9.28
N GLU A 45 -9.31 14.65 -8.69
CA GLU A 45 -9.63 15.39 -7.47
C GLU A 45 -9.54 14.48 -6.22
N ARG A 46 -8.51 13.63 -6.06
CA ARG A 46 -8.06 13.09 -4.76
C ARG A 46 -6.79 12.29 -4.93
N PHE A 47 -6.35 11.64 -3.86
CA PHE A 47 -5.34 10.58 -3.94
C PHE A 47 -6.03 9.25 -3.69
N ARG A 48 -5.32 8.17 -3.99
CA ARG A 48 -5.86 6.81 -3.86
C ARG A 48 -6.03 6.39 -2.42
N HIS A 49 -7.14 5.71 -2.14
CA HIS A 49 -7.34 4.97 -0.89
C HIS A 49 -7.23 3.46 -1.08
N GLY A 50 -6.81 2.79 -0.03
CA GLY A 50 -6.60 1.33 0.01
C GLY A 50 -7.86 0.49 -0.12
N VAL A 51 -9.05 1.10 -0.24
CA VAL A 51 -10.33 0.39 -0.42
C VAL A 51 -10.56 0.04 -1.90
N ASN A 52 -10.51 1.05 -2.78
CA ASN A 52 -11.10 0.97 -4.13
C ASN A 52 -10.12 1.26 -5.27
N ASP A 53 -9.15 2.17 -5.08
CA ASP A 53 -8.29 2.69 -6.17
C ASP A 53 -6.81 2.37 -6.03
N PHE A 54 -6.27 2.13 -4.82
CA PHE A 54 -4.91 1.61 -4.75
C PHE A 54 -4.87 0.22 -5.38
N ARG A 55 -4.10 0.10 -6.46
CA ARG A 55 -3.86 -1.14 -7.19
C ARG A 55 -2.38 -1.21 -7.49
N GLN A 56 -1.79 -2.32 -7.11
CA GLN A 56 -0.44 -2.68 -7.50
C GLN A 56 -0.50 -3.40 -8.86
N ASP A 57 0.29 -2.96 -9.83
CA ASP A 57 0.51 -3.72 -11.06
C ASP A 57 1.17 -5.06 -10.70
N ARG A 58 0.80 -6.15 -11.40
CA ARG A 58 1.30 -7.50 -11.08
C ARG A 58 2.80 -7.58 -11.34
N LEU A 59 3.60 -7.51 -10.28
CA LEU A 59 5.04 -7.63 -10.32
C LEU A 59 5.45 -9.04 -10.74
N VAL A 60 6.55 -9.17 -11.47
CA VAL A 60 7.21 -10.48 -11.65
C VAL A 60 7.87 -10.89 -10.33
N VAL A 61 7.92 -12.19 -10.05
CA VAL A 61 8.50 -12.75 -8.82
C VAL A 61 9.97 -12.32 -8.59
N ARG A 62 10.73 -12.06 -9.66
CA ARG A 62 12.09 -11.51 -9.59
C ARG A 62 12.13 -10.09 -9.03
N GLU A 63 11.21 -9.22 -9.43
CA GLU A 63 11.13 -7.85 -8.94
C GLU A 63 10.71 -7.83 -7.45
N VAL A 64 9.85 -8.76 -7.03
CA VAL A 64 9.55 -8.97 -5.60
C VAL A 64 10.80 -9.35 -4.80
N ALA A 65 11.64 -10.25 -5.32
CA ALA A 65 12.92 -10.62 -4.69
C ALA A 65 13.90 -9.43 -4.63
N MET A 66 14.02 -8.65 -5.71
CA MET A 66 14.84 -7.42 -5.77
C MET A 66 14.39 -6.39 -4.72
N LEU A 67 13.08 -6.17 -4.58
CA LEU A 67 12.51 -5.27 -3.59
C LEU A 67 12.83 -5.73 -2.16
N ALA A 68 12.73 -7.04 -1.88
CA ALA A 68 13.08 -7.60 -0.57
C ALA A 68 14.58 -7.45 -0.24
N VAL A 69 15.48 -7.63 -1.22
CA VAL A 69 16.93 -7.38 -1.06
C VAL A 69 17.21 -5.91 -0.75
N MET A 70 16.57 -4.98 -1.47
CA MET A 70 16.75 -3.55 -1.22
C MET A 70 16.15 -3.11 0.12
N ASP A 71 15.02 -3.68 0.54
CA ASP A 71 14.41 -3.39 1.83
C ASP A 71 15.33 -3.83 2.98
N ALA A 72 15.80 -5.08 2.94
CA ALA A 72 16.71 -5.66 3.94
C ALA A 72 18.12 -5.05 3.93
N ILE A 73 18.56 -4.38 2.86
CA ILE A 73 19.78 -3.56 2.86
C ILE A 73 19.52 -2.17 3.45
N THR A 74 18.37 -1.56 3.15
CA THR A 74 18.00 -0.24 3.69
C THR A 74 17.61 -0.23 5.16
N ASP A 75 17.43 -1.41 5.79
CA ASP A 75 17.35 -1.59 7.25
C ASP A 75 18.71 -1.70 7.95
N LYS A 76 19.84 -1.77 7.22
CA LYS A 76 21.17 -1.91 7.84
C LYS A 76 21.71 -0.53 8.23
N ASP A 77 22.22 -0.40 9.46
CA ASP A 77 22.86 0.85 9.96
C ASP A 77 23.80 1.46 8.92
N SER A 78 23.68 2.77 8.65
CA SER A 78 24.58 3.49 7.73
C SER A 78 24.70 2.86 6.32
N TRP A 79 23.67 2.17 5.81
CA TRP A 79 23.69 1.59 4.47
C TRP A 79 24.02 2.63 3.38
N THR A 80 23.63 3.90 3.60
CA THR A 80 23.89 5.07 2.75
C THR A 80 25.37 5.46 2.64
N ASP A 81 26.25 4.90 3.47
CA ASP A 81 27.71 4.91 3.30
C ASP A 81 28.20 3.55 2.76
N LYS A 82 27.76 2.46 3.40
CA LYS A 82 28.21 1.09 3.13
C LYS A 82 27.96 0.63 1.68
N VAL A 83 26.95 1.17 1.00
CA VAL A 83 26.67 0.87 -0.42
C VAL A 83 27.77 1.36 -1.39
N PHE A 84 28.70 2.21 -0.93
CA PHE A 84 29.88 2.65 -1.70
C PHE A 84 31.18 1.95 -1.29
N ASP A 85 31.17 1.08 -0.26
CA ASP A 85 32.29 0.20 0.06
C ASP A 85 32.12 -1.13 -0.69
N GLU A 86 32.89 -1.32 -1.76
CA GLU A 86 32.85 -2.54 -2.58
C GLU A 86 33.17 -3.81 -1.76
N THR A 87 33.84 -3.71 -0.61
CA THR A 87 34.10 -4.82 0.32
C THR A 87 32.84 -5.26 1.06
N ILE A 88 31.90 -4.33 1.29
CA ILE A 88 30.61 -4.61 1.95
C ILE A 88 29.58 -5.01 0.89
N VAL A 89 29.55 -4.31 -0.25
CA VAL A 89 28.70 -4.67 -1.41
C VAL A 89 29.02 -6.07 -1.91
N ALA A 90 30.29 -6.50 -1.95
CA ALA A 90 30.65 -7.88 -2.29
C ALA A 90 30.12 -8.93 -1.30
N LYS A 91 29.96 -8.59 0.00
CA LYS A 91 29.35 -9.49 1.00
C LYS A 91 27.83 -9.55 0.83
N TRP A 92 27.19 -8.40 0.68
CA TRP A 92 25.76 -8.32 0.39
C TRP A 92 25.38 -9.02 -0.92
N ARG A 93 26.27 -9.01 -1.93
CA ARG A 93 26.11 -9.79 -3.16
C ARG A 93 26.06 -11.29 -2.88
N VAL A 94 26.94 -11.81 -2.00
CA VAL A 94 26.93 -13.23 -1.61
C VAL A 94 25.69 -13.58 -0.79
N GLU A 95 25.23 -12.68 0.11
CA GLU A 95 23.96 -12.83 0.82
C GLU A 95 22.77 -12.87 -0.16
N ALA A 96 22.71 -11.93 -1.11
CA ALA A 96 21.60 -11.78 -2.05
C ALA A 96 21.55 -12.89 -3.11
N MET A 97 22.69 -13.29 -3.70
CA MET A 97 22.73 -14.39 -4.69
C MET A 97 22.42 -15.77 -4.09
N ALA A 98 22.38 -15.91 -2.76
CA ALA A 98 21.88 -17.11 -2.10
C ALA A 98 20.34 -17.12 -2.00
N MET A 99 19.67 -15.99 -2.27
CA MET A 99 18.20 -15.90 -2.30
C MET A 99 17.66 -16.35 -3.66
N PRO A 100 16.50 -17.05 -3.72
CA PRO A 100 15.86 -17.38 -4.99
C PRO A 100 15.64 -16.16 -5.88
N LEU A 101 15.78 -16.36 -7.19
CA LEU A 101 15.56 -15.37 -8.26
C LEU A 101 16.54 -14.18 -8.31
N ILE A 102 17.54 -14.07 -7.43
CA ILE A 102 18.58 -13.04 -7.57
C ILE A 102 19.65 -13.49 -8.58
N SER A 103 19.56 -12.93 -9.78
CA SER A 103 20.54 -13.01 -10.86
C SER A 103 21.58 -11.88 -10.76
N GLU A 104 22.61 -11.92 -11.62
CA GLU A 104 23.55 -10.79 -11.73
C GLU A 104 22.86 -9.48 -12.15
N PRO A 105 22.02 -9.42 -13.21
CA PRO A 105 21.34 -8.18 -13.59
C PRO A 105 20.38 -7.65 -12.50
N ALA A 106 19.71 -8.55 -11.78
CA ALA A 106 18.88 -8.18 -10.63
C ALA A 106 19.72 -7.56 -9.50
N TRP A 107 20.86 -8.15 -9.18
CA TRP A 107 21.78 -7.61 -8.18
C TRP A 107 22.39 -6.26 -8.59
N GLU A 108 22.90 -6.15 -9.83
CA GLU A 108 23.47 -4.91 -10.36
C GLU A 108 22.44 -3.76 -10.33
N TRP A 109 21.19 -4.03 -10.73
CA TRP A 109 20.10 -3.06 -10.64
C TRP A 109 19.81 -2.65 -9.19
N CYS A 110 19.75 -3.59 -8.24
CA CYS A 110 19.58 -3.27 -6.83
C CYS A 110 20.70 -2.34 -6.32
N VAL A 111 21.95 -2.60 -6.67
CA VAL A 111 23.09 -1.74 -6.28
C VAL A 111 22.99 -0.35 -6.92
N LEU A 112 22.63 -0.25 -8.19
CA LEU A 112 22.42 1.04 -8.88
C LEU A 112 21.30 1.85 -8.22
N GLU A 113 20.18 1.21 -7.89
CA GLU A 113 19.04 1.85 -7.24
C GLU A 113 19.36 2.32 -5.82
N LEU A 114 20.01 1.48 -5.00
CA LEU A 114 20.48 1.84 -3.66
C LEU A 114 21.50 2.99 -3.69
N ARG A 115 22.49 2.95 -4.59
CA ARG A 115 23.46 4.05 -4.79
C ARG A 115 22.77 5.34 -5.23
N GLY A 116 21.72 5.24 -6.06
CA GLY A 116 20.89 6.37 -6.46
C GLY A 116 20.12 7.03 -5.32
N LYS A 117 19.66 6.24 -4.33
CA LYS A 117 18.89 6.69 -3.15
C LYS A 117 19.77 7.19 -2.00
N ALA A 118 20.99 6.69 -1.87
CA ALA A 118 21.85 6.93 -0.71
C ALA A 118 22.16 8.41 -0.43
N LYS A 119 22.24 9.27 -1.46
CA LYS A 119 22.38 10.72 -1.27
C LYS A 119 21.06 11.38 -0.81
N PRO A 120 19.93 11.28 -1.55
CA PRO A 120 18.64 11.79 -1.09
C PRO A 120 18.29 11.35 0.35
N ALA A 121 18.54 10.09 0.69
CA ALA A 121 18.24 9.57 2.03
C ALA A 121 19.02 10.26 3.16
N LYS A 122 20.26 10.69 2.90
CA LYS A 122 21.06 11.51 3.82
C LYS A 122 20.61 12.98 3.86
N GLU A 123 20.15 13.51 2.74
CA GLU A 123 19.68 14.90 2.65
C GLU A 123 18.26 15.11 3.22
N GLN A 124 17.49 14.02 3.38
CA GLN A 124 16.10 14.03 3.84
C GLN A 124 15.87 13.39 5.21
N GLU A 125 16.88 12.70 5.78
CA GLU A 125 16.80 11.94 7.05
C GLU A 125 15.78 10.76 7.04
N PHE A 126 15.32 10.34 5.85
CA PHE A 126 14.48 9.14 5.65
C PHE A 126 14.76 8.50 4.28
N THR A 127 14.27 7.27 4.05
CA THR A 127 14.36 6.62 2.74
C THR A 127 13.07 5.89 2.35
N THR A 128 12.91 5.64 1.05
CA THR A 128 11.79 4.90 0.47
C THR A 128 12.20 3.50 0.02
N THR A 129 11.28 2.56 0.26
CA THR A 129 11.41 1.13 0.00
C THR A 129 10.10 0.58 -0.57
N LEU A 130 10.12 -0.65 -1.11
CA LEU A 130 8.99 -1.30 -1.80
C LEU A 130 8.40 -0.45 -2.96
N GLU A 131 9.24 0.38 -3.59
CA GLU A 131 8.89 1.39 -4.58
C GLU A 131 8.32 0.79 -5.87
N THR A 132 7.01 0.96 -6.05
CA THR A 132 6.17 0.26 -7.03
C THR A 132 4.95 1.14 -7.39
N GLY A 133 3.72 0.68 -7.15
CA GLY A 133 2.51 1.50 -7.23
C GLY A 133 2.55 2.70 -6.28
N SER A 134 3.18 2.48 -5.13
CA SER A 134 3.41 3.41 -4.02
C SER A 134 4.84 3.17 -3.47
N ALA A 135 5.15 3.65 -2.27
CA ALA A 135 6.33 3.24 -1.50
C ALA A 135 5.97 3.12 -0.01
N CYS A 136 6.80 2.42 0.75
CA CYS A 136 6.91 2.61 2.19
C CYS A 136 8.06 3.59 2.47
N ALA A 137 7.90 4.50 3.42
CA ALA A 137 8.97 5.37 3.89
C ALA A 137 9.39 4.96 5.31
N LYS A 138 10.70 4.89 5.56
CA LYS A 138 11.30 4.54 6.85
C LYS A 138 12.41 5.51 7.21
N ALA A 139 12.51 5.84 8.51
CA ALA A 139 13.34 6.93 9.00
C ALA A 139 13.79 6.69 10.45
N ASP A 140 15.10 6.56 10.66
CA ASP A 140 15.69 6.41 11.99
C ASP A 140 15.89 7.79 12.64
N GLY A 141 15.49 7.95 13.89
CA GLY A 141 15.67 9.21 14.63
C GLY A 141 14.81 10.39 14.17
N LEU A 142 13.97 10.24 13.14
CA LEU A 142 13.05 11.29 12.68
C LEU A 142 12.18 11.84 13.81
N VAL A 143 11.70 10.97 14.70
CA VAL A 143 11.25 11.36 16.05
C VAL A 143 12.39 11.06 17.01
N ASP A 144 13.23 12.06 17.24
CA ASP A 144 14.42 11.97 18.09
C ASP A 144 14.07 11.71 19.56
N GLU A 145 15.09 11.35 20.35
CA GLU A 145 14.95 10.98 21.76
C GLU A 145 14.29 12.09 22.60
N HIS A 146 14.50 13.36 22.25
CA HIS A 146 13.83 14.48 22.94
C HIS A 146 12.32 14.47 22.69
N TRP A 147 11.86 14.30 21.45
CA TRP A 147 10.43 14.18 21.15
C TRP A 147 9.83 12.87 21.66
N ARG A 148 10.59 11.77 21.71
CA ARG A 148 10.15 10.51 22.33
C ARG A 148 9.89 10.70 23.83
N ILE A 149 10.83 11.30 24.55
CA ILE A 149 10.68 11.61 25.98
C ILE A 149 9.53 12.59 26.22
N GLU A 150 9.43 13.67 25.44
CA GLU A 150 8.31 14.62 25.58
C GLU A 150 6.96 13.95 25.29
N LEU A 151 6.85 13.08 24.29
CA LEU A 151 5.60 12.36 23.99
C LEU A 151 5.17 11.50 25.18
N THR A 152 6.04 10.61 25.67
CA THR A 152 5.75 9.77 26.84
C THR A 152 5.40 10.61 28.07
N ARG A 153 6.17 11.68 28.34
CA ARG A 153 5.93 12.59 29.47
C ARG A 153 4.63 13.36 29.36
N LYS A 154 4.17 13.72 28.14
CA LYS A 154 2.88 14.40 27.92
C LYS A 154 1.69 13.44 27.85
N ALA A 155 1.92 12.17 27.53
CA ALA A 155 0.92 11.10 27.56
C ALA A 155 0.80 10.42 28.94
N SER A 156 1.69 10.72 29.89
CA SER A 156 1.79 10.06 31.20
C SER A 156 0.47 9.97 31.97
N SER A 157 -0.39 10.99 31.94
CA SER A 157 -1.71 10.96 32.61
C SER A 157 -2.75 10.06 31.93
N LEU A 158 -2.52 9.62 30.69
CA LEU A 158 -3.34 8.62 30.00
C LEU A 158 -2.82 7.20 30.26
N LEU A 159 -1.51 7.04 30.51
CA LEU A 159 -0.89 5.75 30.88
C LEU A 159 -1.25 5.34 32.31
N HIS A 160 -1.23 6.31 33.24
CA HIS A 160 -1.41 6.09 34.69
C HIS A 160 -2.87 6.21 35.15
N LEU A 161 -3.81 5.75 34.32
CA LEU A 161 -5.23 5.65 34.70
C LEU A 161 -5.44 4.55 35.76
N HIS A 162 -6.50 4.69 36.56
CA HIS A 162 -6.96 3.62 37.46
C HIS A 162 -7.25 2.34 36.63
N PRO A 163 -6.96 1.12 37.13
CA PRO A 163 -7.10 -0.10 36.32
C PRO A 163 -8.50 -0.29 35.70
N GLU A 164 -9.55 0.10 36.43
CA GLU A 164 -10.95 0.06 35.96
C GLU A 164 -11.26 1.01 34.79
N HIS A 165 -10.35 1.94 34.48
CA HIS A 165 -10.46 2.92 33.39
C HIS A 165 -9.45 2.65 32.24
N LYS A 166 -8.70 1.55 32.29
CA LYS A 166 -7.74 1.19 31.21
C LYS A 166 -8.45 0.51 30.04
N ASP A 167 -8.51 1.18 28.89
CA ASP A 167 -9.02 0.60 27.64
C ASP A 167 -7.94 -0.26 26.96
N TRP A 168 -7.86 -1.53 27.37
CA TRP A 168 -6.96 -2.50 26.74
C TRP A 168 -7.44 -2.85 25.34
N HIS A 169 -6.54 -2.77 24.36
CA HIS A 169 -6.85 -3.14 22.99
C HIS A 169 -7.28 -4.62 22.92
N PRO A 170 -8.35 -4.96 22.17
CA PRO A 170 -8.74 -6.36 21.95
C PRO A 170 -7.57 -7.22 21.50
N ASP A 171 -7.56 -8.47 21.97
CA ASP A 171 -6.58 -9.51 21.68
C ASP A 171 -5.10 -9.18 22.00
N SER A 172 -4.85 -8.10 22.74
CA SER A 172 -3.49 -7.64 23.11
C SER A 172 -2.91 -8.26 24.39
N ASN A 173 -3.59 -9.22 25.02
CA ASN A 173 -3.22 -9.78 26.33
C ASN A 173 -2.97 -8.69 27.41
N GLU A 174 -3.71 -7.58 27.38
CA GLU A 174 -3.51 -6.42 28.28
C GLU A 174 -2.07 -5.85 28.21
N GLN A 175 -1.44 -5.88 27.03
CA GLN A 175 -0.11 -5.30 26.79
C GLN A 175 -0.17 -4.01 25.93
N VAL A 176 -1.33 -3.71 25.31
CA VAL A 176 -1.51 -2.49 24.49
C VAL A 176 -2.66 -1.66 25.06
N LEU A 177 -2.33 -0.52 25.65
CA LEU A 177 -3.31 0.41 26.22
C LEU A 177 -3.68 1.49 25.20
N ASN A 178 -4.96 1.66 24.91
CA ASN A 178 -5.46 2.74 24.04
C ASN A 178 -5.49 4.07 24.80
N LEU A 179 -4.57 4.99 24.48
CA LEU A 179 -4.51 6.33 25.10
C LEU A 179 -5.39 7.32 24.34
N VAL A 180 -5.36 7.26 23.00
CA VAL A 180 -6.25 7.98 22.09
C VAL A 180 -6.61 7.00 20.98
N HIS A 181 -7.91 6.71 20.79
CA HIS A 181 -8.35 5.76 19.77
C HIS A 181 -9.60 6.27 19.05
N PRO A 182 -9.61 6.32 17.70
CA PRO A 182 -10.69 6.97 16.96
C PRO A 182 -12.04 6.23 17.05
N SER A 183 -12.03 4.93 17.33
CA SER A 183 -13.25 4.12 17.54
C SER A 183 -13.89 4.23 18.93
N LEU A 184 -13.31 4.97 19.89
CA LEU A 184 -13.93 5.13 21.23
C LEU A 184 -15.12 6.10 21.23
N PHE A 185 -15.03 7.19 20.45
CA PHE A 185 -16.06 8.22 20.36
C PHE A 185 -16.43 8.58 18.91
N PRO A 186 -16.74 7.60 18.04
CA PRO A 186 -17.06 7.85 16.64
C PRO A 186 -18.35 8.67 16.51
N LEU A 187 -18.52 9.27 15.33
CA LEU A 187 -19.84 9.70 14.86
C LEU A 187 -20.73 8.46 14.72
N VAL A 188 -21.91 8.52 15.33
CA VAL A 188 -22.97 7.49 15.26
C VAL A 188 -24.19 8.15 14.63
N TYR A 189 -24.68 7.64 13.49
CA TYR A 189 -25.87 8.19 12.85
C TYR A 189 -27.11 8.07 13.74
N GLY A 190 -27.99 9.07 13.68
CA GLY A 190 -29.17 9.22 14.54
C GLY A 190 -28.86 9.57 16.01
N ARG A 191 -27.58 9.67 16.42
CA ARG A 191 -27.18 9.94 17.81
C ARG A 191 -26.17 11.08 17.96
N THR A 192 -25.09 11.10 17.19
CA THR A 192 -24.04 12.11 17.34
C THR A 192 -24.51 13.44 16.75
N ALA A 193 -24.52 14.48 17.58
CA ALA A 193 -24.89 15.83 17.16
C ALA A 193 -23.75 16.50 16.38
N ILE A 194 -24.10 17.17 15.28
CA ILE A 194 -23.18 18.01 14.49
C ILE A 194 -23.68 19.46 14.46
N LEU A 195 -22.74 20.40 14.31
CA LEU A 195 -23.09 21.77 13.96
C LEU A 195 -23.51 21.81 12.49
N GLN A 196 -24.69 22.36 12.19
CA GLN A 196 -25.11 22.55 10.80
C GLN A 196 -24.25 23.61 10.08
N GLN A 197 -23.79 24.63 10.80
CA GLN A 197 -22.96 25.74 10.30
C GLN A 197 -21.98 26.17 11.42
N GLY A 198 -20.85 26.78 11.06
CA GLY A 198 -19.75 27.09 11.97
C GLY A 198 -18.63 26.04 11.96
N GLN A 199 -17.61 26.26 12.79
CA GLN A 199 -16.48 25.33 13.02
C GLN A 199 -16.24 25.19 14.52
N VAL A 200 -15.58 24.10 14.94
CA VAL A 200 -15.24 23.82 16.34
C VAL A 200 -13.73 24.02 16.52
N GLY A 201 -13.33 25.16 17.09
CA GLY A 201 -11.92 25.48 17.33
C GLY A 201 -11.34 24.77 18.57
N LEU A 202 -10.02 24.64 18.62
CA LEU A 202 -9.30 23.96 19.71
C LEU A 202 -9.56 24.58 21.10
N ARG A 203 -9.72 25.91 21.18
CA ARG A 203 -9.80 26.64 22.45
C ARG A 203 -11.22 26.74 23.01
N ASP A 204 -12.21 26.67 22.13
CA ASP A 204 -13.63 26.91 22.37
C ASP A 204 -14.48 25.64 22.22
N CYS A 205 -13.91 24.51 21.80
CA CYS A 205 -14.63 23.24 21.59
C CYS A 205 -15.50 22.79 22.78
N VAL A 206 -15.06 23.02 24.02
CA VAL A 206 -15.81 22.67 25.24
C VAL A 206 -17.13 23.44 25.31
N ASP A 207 -17.18 24.68 24.81
CA ASP A 207 -18.39 25.50 24.79
C ASP A 207 -19.46 24.93 23.85
N TYR A 208 -19.07 24.09 22.86
CA TYR A 208 -19.98 23.44 21.91
C TYR A 208 -20.54 22.09 22.39
N VAL A 209 -20.12 21.59 23.56
CA VAL A 209 -20.67 20.36 24.13
C VAL A 209 -22.19 20.49 24.31
N GLY A 210 -22.93 19.50 23.80
CA GLY A 210 -24.40 19.50 23.82
C GLY A 210 -25.07 20.41 22.78
N ARG A 211 -24.32 21.07 21.88
CA ARG A 211 -24.86 21.83 20.74
C ARG A 211 -24.98 20.97 19.47
N GLY A 212 -25.67 21.51 18.47
CA GLY A 212 -25.91 20.86 17.19
C GLY A 212 -27.20 20.05 17.14
N ILE A 213 -27.38 19.24 16.10
CA ILE A 213 -28.47 18.27 15.98
C ILE A 213 -27.92 16.91 15.52
N PRO A 214 -28.54 15.77 15.89
CA PRO A 214 -28.16 14.46 15.37
C PRO A 214 -28.11 14.44 13.84
N VAL A 215 -27.05 13.86 13.28
CA VAL A 215 -26.95 13.64 11.83
C VAL A 215 -27.62 12.32 11.45
N GLU A 216 -28.55 12.38 10.50
CA GLU A 216 -29.15 11.20 9.90
C GLU A 216 -28.31 10.67 8.75
N GLN A 217 -28.23 9.34 8.63
CA GLN A 217 -27.49 8.68 7.56
C GLN A 217 -28.15 8.96 6.20
N ARG A 218 -27.32 9.12 5.15
CA ARG A 218 -27.77 9.09 3.77
C ARG A 218 -26.98 8.04 3.01
N LEU A 219 -27.68 7.05 2.46
CA LEU A 219 -27.12 6.01 1.60
C LEU A 219 -27.52 6.29 0.14
N SER A 220 -26.76 5.74 -0.80
CA SER A 220 -27.08 5.78 -2.23
C SER A 220 -28.33 4.96 -2.56
N GLU A 221 -29.37 5.60 -3.13
CA GLU A 221 -30.56 4.92 -3.67
C GLU A 221 -30.30 4.17 -5.00
N LEU A 222 -29.14 4.38 -5.64
CA LEU A 222 -28.83 3.75 -6.92
C LEU A 222 -28.64 2.24 -6.76
N PRO A 223 -29.26 1.39 -7.61
CA PRO A 223 -28.96 -0.04 -7.64
C PRO A 223 -27.49 -0.23 -8.01
N GLY A 224 -26.71 -0.79 -7.10
CA GLY A 224 -25.27 -0.89 -7.24
C GLY A 224 -24.86 -1.77 -8.43
N ASP A 225 -23.99 -1.25 -9.30
CA ASP A 225 -23.08 -2.10 -10.06
C ASP A 225 -22.27 -2.91 -9.02
N GLY A 226 -22.40 -4.24 -9.08
CA GLY A 226 -22.18 -5.17 -7.96
C GLY A 226 -20.72 -5.40 -7.56
N ARG A 227 -19.90 -4.35 -7.61
CA ARG A 227 -18.45 -4.35 -7.41
C ARG A 227 -17.98 -3.33 -6.36
N ARG A 228 -18.85 -2.43 -5.91
CA ARG A 228 -18.60 -1.62 -4.71
C ARG A 228 -18.92 -2.48 -3.49
N ALA A 229 -17.88 -2.97 -2.83
CA ALA A 229 -18.00 -3.93 -1.74
C ALA A 229 -18.84 -3.37 -0.58
N GLN A 230 -19.71 -4.21 -0.01
CA GLN A 230 -20.57 -3.87 1.13
C GLN A 230 -19.84 -4.03 2.48
N ASP A 231 -18.51 -4.14 2.46
CA ASP A 231 -17.68 -4.43 3.63
C ASP A 231 -17.44 -3.16 4.46
N GLY A 232 -18.37 -2.88 5.38
CA GLY A 232 -18.22 -1.86 6.41
C GLY A 232 -19.56 -1.46 7.02
N ASP A 233 -19.64 -1.38 8.36
CA ASP A 233 -20.84 -0.88 9.02
C ASP A 233 -20.95 0.65 8.88
N THR A 234 -21.63 1.10 7.84
CA THR A 234 -21.80 2.53 7.49
C THR A 234 -22.51 3.36 8.57
N LYS A 235 -23.01 2.75 9.65
CA LYS A 235 -23.60 3.44 10.82
C LYS A 235 -22.61 4.37 11.57
N PHE A 236 -21.31 4.24 11.32
CA PHE A 236 -20.26 4.93 12.05
C PHE A 236 -19.25 5.65 11.15
N GLN A 237 -18.67 6.75 11.64
CA GLN A 237 -17.49 7.40 11.06
C GLN A 237 -16.53 7.88 12.16
N TRP A 238 -15.22 7.84 11.91
CA TRP A 238 -14.25 8.51 12.78
C TRP A 238 -14.23 10.03 12.53
N LEU A 239 -13.89 10.79 13.56
CA LEU A 239 -13.82 12.26 13.53
C LEU A 239 -12.36 12.73 13.45
N PRO A 240 -11.95 13.48 12.40
CA PRO A 240 -10.59 13.99 12.25
C PRO A 240 -10.32 15.25 13.09
N ALA A 241 -9.04 15.49 13.37
CA ALA A 241 -8.55 16.78 13.86
C ALA A 241 -8.10 17.66 12.68
N GLU A 242 -8.53 18.92 12.66
CA GLU A 242 -8.14 19.93 11.67
C GLU A 242 -6.72 20.44 11.97
N VAL A 243 -5.84 20.38 10.98
CA VAL A 243 -4.41 20.73 11.09
C VAL A 243 -4.07 21.80 10.05
N ARG A 244 -3.37 22.87 10.44
CA ARG A 244 -3.02 24.01 9.58
C ARG A 244 -1.51 24.16 9.46
N PHE A 245 -1.01 24.45 8.26
CA PHE A 245 0.37 24.85 8.03
C PHE A 245 0.65 26.25 8.58
N CYS A 246 1.69 26.39 9.40
CA CYS A 246 2.06 27.65 10.04
C CYS A 246 2.66 28.64 9.04
N ASN A 247 3.52 28.15 8.13
CA ASN A 247 4.35 28.98 7.25
C ASN A 247 4.22 28.53 5.79
N GLY A 248 4.21 29.48 4.85
CA GLY A 248 3.84 29.29 3.43
C GLY A 248 4.71 28.39 2.54
N SER A 249 5.69 27.69 3.10
CA SER A 249 6.64 26.84 2.36
C SER A 249 7.34 25.80 3.23
N ASP A 250 6.82 25.51 4.42
CA ASP A 250 7.43 24.61 5.40
C ASP A 250 6.39 23.64 5.97
N THR A 251 6.87 22.50 6.47
CA THR A 251 6.10 21.40 7.02
C THR A 251 5.61 21.64 8.45
N GLU A 252 6.00 22.75 9.10
CA GLU A 252 5.49 23.11 10.42
C GLU A 252 3.96 23.28 10.41
N VAL A 253 3.28 22.52 11.26
CA VAL A 253 1.82 22.59 11.45
C VAL A 253 1.39 22.83 12.90
N GLU A 254 0.22 23.45 13.05
CA GLU A 254 -0.55 23.49 14.29
C GLU A 254 -1.85 22.66 14.18
N ILE A 255 -2.31 22.11 15.30
CA ILE A 255 -3.62 21.46 15.41
C ILE A 255 -4.63 22.52 15.86
N THR A 256 -5.77 22.61 15.17
CA THR A 256 -6.68 23.77 15.22
C THR A 256 -8.11 23.44 15.66
N SER A 257 -8.50 22.16 15.66
CA SER A 257 -9.70 21.64 16.32
C SER A 257 -9.34 20.68 17.47
N TYR A 258 -10.36 20.11 18.11
CA TYR A 258 -10.19 18.94 18.98
C TYR A 258 -9.54 17.75 18.23
N ILE A 259 -8.77 16.96 18.95
CA ILE A 259 -8.50 15.54 18.70
C ILE A 259 -9.57 14.77 19.48
N ASN A 260 -10.21 13.81 18.83
CA ASN A 260 -11.23 13.00 19.48
C ASN A 260 -10.62 12.13 20.60
N ASN A 261 -11.32 11.98 21.73
CA ASN A 261 -10.80 11.40 22.97
C ASN A 261 -9.55 12.09 23.58
N LEU A 262 -9.35 13.40 23.40
CA LEU A 262 -8.24 14.09 24.06
C LEU A 262 -8.61 15.52 24.50
N HIS A 263 -8.77 15.75 25.79
CA HIS A 263 -9.24 17.04 26.31
C HIS A 263 -8.20 18.17 26.12
N PRO A 264 -8.49 19.24 25.35
CA PRO A 264 -7.45 20.13 24.82
C PRO A 264 -6.90 21.16 25.80
N VAL A 265 -7.60 21.46 26.90
CA VAL A 265 -7.06 22.32 27.96
C VAL A 265 -6.02 21.54 28.77
N GLU A 266 -6.41 20.39 29.31
CA GLU A 266 -5.59 19.51 30.14
C GLU A 266 -4.38 18.97 29.37
N HIS A 267 -4.60 18.47 28.15
CA HIS A 267 -3.55 17.88 27.31
C HIS A 267 -2.98 18.88 26.29
N GLY A 268 -3.18 20.19 26.46
CA GLY A 268 -2.78 21.20 25.47
C GLY A 268 -1.29 21.25 25.13
N SER A 269 -0.42 20.62 25.93
CA SER A 269 0.99 20.39 25.57
C SER A 269 1.23 19.12 24.73
N LEU A 270 0.44 18.05 24.92
CA LEU A 270 0.47 16.86 24.07
C LEU A 270 0.02 17.17 22.64
N TYR A 271 -1.01 18.02 22.47
CA TYR A 271 -1.42 18.55 21.16
C TYR A 271 -0.26 19.18 20.38
N ARG A 272 0.64 19.93 21.06
CA ARG A 272 1.81 20.54 20.41
C ARG A 272 2.86 19.49 20.04
N THR A 273 3.09 18.48 20.89
CA THR A 273 3.98 17.36 20.57
C THR A 273 3.47 16.56 19.37
N ILE A 274 2.16 16.27 19.31
CA ILE A 274 1.54 15.58 18.16
C ILE A 274 1.67 16.43 16.89
N GLY A 275 1.45 17.76 16.96
CA GLY A 275 1.66 18.67 15.84
C GLY A 275 3.11 18.65 15.30
N LYS A 276 4.10 18.57 16.19
CA LYS A 276 5.53 18.45 15.79
C LYS A 276 5.89 17.10 15.20
N ILE A 277 5.27 16.01 15.66
CA ILE A 277 5.41 14.67 15.04
C ILE A 277 4.75 14.66 13.65
N ILE A 278 3.56 15.27 13.49
CA ILE A 278 2.92 15.45 12.18
C ILE A 278 3.83 16.26 11.24
N SER A 279 4.41 17.36 11.72
CA SER A 279 5.32 18.22 10.94
C SER A 279 6.49 17.40 10.37
N LYS A 280 7.17 16.64 11.23
CA LYS A 280 8.28 15.74 10.86
C LYS A 280 7.87 14.61 9.90
N ALA A 281 6.61 14.18 9.90
CA ALA A 281 6.13 13.08 9.05
C ALA A 281 5.71 13.53 7.62
N ILE A 282 5.36 14.81 7.43
CA ILE A 282 4.91 15.36 6.14
C ILE A 282 5.91 15.15 4.97
N PRO A 283 7.25 15.25 5.14
CA PRO A 283 8.21 14.90 4.09
C PRO A 283 8.08 13.45 3.60
N MET A 284 7.93 12.48 4.51
CA MET A 284 7.68 11.08 4.12
C MET A 284 6.35 10.92 3.41
N TRP A 285 5.33 11.70 3.81
CA TRP A 285 4.03 11.70 3.14
C TRP A 285 4.11 12.28 1.72
N ASN A 286 4.97 13.27 1.46
CA ASN A 286 5.22 13.74 0.09
C ASN A 286 5.77 12.62 -0.82
N GLU A 287 6.47 11.61 -0.27
CA GLU A 287 7.10 10.54 -1.06
C GLU A 287 6.30 9.24 -1.23
N ILE A 288 5.42 8.87 -0.30
CA ILE A 288 4.64 7.61 -0.40
C ILE A 288 3.33 7.74 -1.20
N LEU A 289 3.03 8.90 -1.78
CA LEU A 289 1.65 9.25 -2.12
C LEU A 289 1.26 9.26 -3.60
N VAL A 290 0.10 8.69 -3.92
CA VAL A 290 -0.36 8.47 -5.30
C VAL A 290 -1.51 9.42 -5.69
N LYS A 291 -1.20 10.40 -6.56
CA LYS A 291 -2.13 11.17 -7.39
C LYS A 291 -2.61 10.32 -8.58
N ASP A 292 -3.81 10.62 -9.08
CA ASP A 292 -4.29 10.20 -10.41
C ASP A 292 -4.31 8.68 -10.71
N TYR A 293 -4.51 8.34 -11.99
CA TYR A 293 -4.49 6.99 -12.54
C TYR A 293 -3.09 6.42 -12.80
N ASN A 294 -2.02 7.21 -12.59
CA ASN A 294 -0.63 6.73 -12.70
C ASN A 294 -0.11 6.21 -11.34
N ASN A 295 0.77 5.22 -11.37
CA ASN A 295 1.53 4.75 -10.21
C ASN A 295 2.69 5.72 -9.89
N ARG A 296 3.35 5.64 -8.72
CA ARG A 296 4.50 6.52 -8.42
C ARG A 296 5.78 6.11 -9.13
N TYR A 297 6.05 4.81 -9.25
CA TYR A 297 7.27 4.28 -9.87
C TYR A 297 6.90 3.36 -11.05
N PRO A 298 7.73 3.28 -12.11
CA PRO A 298 7.58 2.28 -13.14
C PRO A 298 8.02 0.90 -12.64
N LEU A 299 7.55 -0.17 -13.29
CA LEU A 299 8.12 -1.52 -13.14
C LEU A 299 9.62 -1.50 -13.47
N ARG A 300 10.39 -2.43 -12.90
CA ARG A 300 11.82 -2.66 -13.25
C ARG A 300 11.97 -3.77 -14.30
N VAL A 301 10.97 -4.65 -14.39
CA VAL A 301 10.92 -5.75 -15.35
C VAL A 301 9.55 -5.78 -15.99
N THR A 302 9.50 -5.67 -17.32
CA THR A 302 8.28 -5.87 -18.11
C THR A 302 8.12 -7.33 -18.53
N VAL A 303 6.89 -7.75 -18.81
CA VAL A 303 6.58 -9.11 -19.28
C VAL A 303 5.29 -9.10 -20.11
N GLU A 304 5.33 -9.68 -21.31
CA GLU A 304 4.14 -9.88 -22.15
C GLU A 304 3.46 -11.23 -21.88
N GLY A 305 4.23 -12.25 -21.48
CA GLY A 305 3.76 -13.58 -21.14
C GLY A 305 4.85 -14.44 -20.50
N ALA A 306 4.48 -15.61 -19.99
CA ALA A 306 5.45 -16.56 -19.45
C ALA A 306 6.27 -17.23 -20.56
N VAL A 307 7.59 -17.22 -20.42
CA VAL A 307 8.53 -17.91 -21.32
C VAL A 307 8.98 -19.21 -20.64
N PHE A 308 9.12 -20.28 -21.42
CA PHE A 308 9.47 -21.61 -20.91
C PHE A 308 10.66 -22.21 -21.68
N GLU A 309 11.41 -23.08 -21.00
CA GLU A 309 12.51 -23.87 -21.56
C GLU A 309 12.32 -25.36 -21.22
N PRO A 310 12.28 -26.28 -22.20
CA PRO A 310 12.24 -26.01 -23.64
C PRO A 310 10.97 -25.26 -24.07
N LEU A 311 11.11 -24.37 -25.07
CA LEU A 311 10.02 -23.51 -25.54
C LEU A 311 8.96 -24.28 -26.35
N SER A 312 9.42 -25.23 -27.17
CA SER A 312 8.58 -26.02 -28.09
C SER A 312 8.44 -27.46 -27.62
N TYR A 313 7.28 -28.05 -27.92
CA TYR A 313 7.10 -29.50 -27.89
C TYR A 313 8.07 -30.19 -28.87
N PRO A 314 8.67 -31.37 -28.55
CA PRO A 314 9.60 -32.02 -29.45
C PRO A 314 8.87 -32.65 -30.64
N ASN A 315 9.09 -32.11 -31.85
CA ASN A 315 8.49 -32.61 -33.10
C ASN A 315 8.81 -34.10 -33.37
N GLU A 316 9.88 -34.63 -32.78
CA GLU A 316 10.24 -36.07 -32.80
C GLU A 316 9.28 -36.97 -32.00
N LEU A 317 8.15 -36.44 -31.54
CA LEU A 317 7.07 -37.16 -30.86
C LEU A 317 5.72 -37.03 -31.58
N ASP A 318 5.58 -36.15 -32.57
CA ASP A 318 4.31 -35.93 -33.28
C ASP A 318 3.82 -37.20 -34.00
N ASP A 319 4.76 -37.99 -34.56
CA ASP A 319 4.48 -39.26 -35.24
C ASP A 319 4.09 -40.43 -34.30
N LEU A 320 4.09 -40.21 -32.97
CA LEU A 320 3.62 -41.21 -32.01
C LEU A 320 2.10 -41.24 -31.90
N ALA A 321 1.40 -40.14 -32.20
CA ALA A 321 -0.06 -40.08 -32.22
C ALA A 321 -0.64 -40.77 -33.47
N ASP A 322 0.04 -40.67 -34.61
CA ASP A 322 -0.35 -41.30 -35.88
C ASP A 322 0.12 -42.78 -36.01
N ALA A 323 0.60 -43.39 -34.92
CA ALA A 323 1.17 -44.74 -34.96
C ALA A 323 0.11 -45.83 -35.22
N ASP A 324 0.34 -46.69 -36.22
CA ASP A 324 -0.54 -47.81 -36.53
C ASP A 324 -0.54 -48.86 -35.42
N VAL A 325 -1.52 -48.77 -34.52
CA VAL A 325 -1.75 -49.71 -33.41
C VAL A 325 -2.12 -51.13 -33.88
N SER A 326 -2.39 -51.34 -35.17
CA SER A 326 -2.68 -52.66 -35.75
C SER A 326 -1.45 -53.42 -36.25
N ASP A 327 -0.31 -52.75 -36.46
CA ASP A 327 1.00 -53.42 -36.60
C ASP A 327 1.69 -53.55 -35.23
N PRO A 328 1.88 -54.77 -34.70
CA PRO A 328 2.59 -54.98 -33.44
C PRO A 328 4.03 -54.44 -33.44
N THR A 329 4.65 -54.27 -34.62
CA THR A 329 6.03 -53.79 -34.77
C THR A 329 6.11 -52.27 -34.62
N ALA A 330 5.29 -51.53 -35.39
CA ALA A 330 5.14 -50.08 -35.26
C ALA A 330 4.66 -49.70 -33.85
N PHE A 331 3.63 -50.37 -33.34
CA PHE A 331 3.10 -50.13 -31.99
C PHE A 331 4.16 -50.33 -30.90
N ALA A 332 4.90 -51.43 -30.91
CA ALA A 332 5.96 -51.67 -29.93
C ALA A 332 7.13 -50.67 -30.04
N ALA A 333 7.41 -50.15 -31.24
CA ALA A 333 8.40 -49.09 -31.45
C ALA A 333 7.93 -47.73 -30.91
N ALA A 334 6.66 -47.38 -31.14
CA ALA A 334 6.03 -46.15 -30.64
C ALA A 334 5.91 -46.17 -29.11
N LEU A 335 5.36 -47.23 -28.51
CA LEU A 335 5.22 -47.40 -27.06
C LEU A 335 6.58 -47.34 -26.33
N ARG A 336 7.65 -47.83 -26.95
CA ARG A 336 9.02 -47.71 -26.41
C ARG A 336 9.53 -46.27 -26.43
N ARG A 337 9.24 -45.48 -27.48
CA ARG A 337 9.60 -44.05 -27.57
C ARG A 337 8.80 -43.22 -26.56
N ALA A 338 7.49 -43.45 -26.48
CA ALA A 338 6.61 -42.86 -25.47
C ALA A 338 7.15 -43.09 -24.06
N ARG A 339 7.35 -44.35 -23.66
CA ARG A 339 7.91 -44.70 -22.34
C ARG A 339 9.30 -44.10 -22.10
N ALA A 340 10.15 -43.96 -23.13
CA ALA A 340 11.44 -43.28 -22.97
C ALA A 340 11.28 -41.79 -22.63
N TYR A 341 10.31 -41.09 -23.23
CA TYR A 341 9.99 -39.70 -22.91
C TYR A 341 9.35 -39.55 -21.51
N MET A 342 8.40 -40.43 -21.17
CA MET A 342 7.75 -40.43 -19.85
C MET A 342 8.73 -40.66 -18.69
N ASN A 343 9.84 -41.35 -18.93
CA ASN A 343 10.92 -41.58 -17.94
C ASN A 343 11.95 -40.43 -17.84
N LEU A 344 11.78 -39.32 -18.57
CA LEU A 344 12.65 -38.15 -18.39
C LEU A 344 12.43 -37.49 -17.01
N PRO A 345 13.49 -36.97 -16.36
CA PRO A 345 13.40 -36.34 -15.05
C PRO A 345 12.60 -35.03 -15.13
N GLU A 346 11.60 -34.89 -14.29
CA GLU A 346 10.74 -33.70 -14.21
C GLU A 346 11.46 -32.54 -13.51
N GLN A 347 11.00 -31.31 -13.77
CA GLN A 347 11.43 -30.18 -12.95
C GLN A 347 10.94 -30.40 -11.51
N PRO A 348 11.73 -30.01 -10.49
CA PRO A 348 11.23 -29.91 -9.13
C PRO A 348 9.97 -29.03 -9.08
N SER A 349 9.08 -29.27 -8.12
CA SER A 349 7.93 -28.40 -7.86
C SER A 349 8.36 -27.16 -7.07
N ASP A 350 9.24 -26.35 -7.67
CA ASP A 350 9.71 -25.06 -7.17
C ASP A 350 9.31 -23.89 -8.09
N ILE A 351 9.67 -22.67 -7.70
CA ILE A 351 9.29 -21.41 -8.37
C ILE A 351 9.66 -21.34 -9.86
N ASN A 352 10.60 -22.16 -10.32
CA ASN A 352 10.99 -22.27 -11.73
C ASN A 352 10.14 -23.31 -12.49
N SER A 353 9.18 -23.99 -11.89
CA SER A 353 8.40 -25.06 -12.53
C SER A 353 7.22 -24.55 -13.33
N ALA A 354 7.03 -25.01 -14.57
CA ALA A 354 5.85 -24.68 -15.36
C ALA A 354 4.53 -25.18 -14.74
N LEU A 355 4.59 -26.10 -13.77
CA LEU A 355 3.43 -26.53 -12.96
C LEU A 355 2.74 -25.37 -12.23
N HIS A 356 3.43 -24.27 -11.92
CA HIS A 356 2.80 -23.06 -11.36
C HIS A 356 1.81 -22.35 -12.29
N PHE A 357 1.66 -22.80 -13.55
CA PHE A 357 0.69 -22.32 -14.52
C PHE A 357 -0.35 -23.37 -14.94
N ALA A 358 -0.32 -24.58 -14.35
CA ALA A 358 -1.33 -25.61 -14.59
C ALA A 358 -2.69 -25.25 -13.96
N SER A 359 -3.77 -25.85 -14.46
CA SER A 359 -5.09 -25.77 -13.82
C SER A 359 -5.20 -26.78 -12.69
N ASP A 360 -5.98 -26.45 -11.66
CA ASP A 360 -6.56 -27.47 -10.78
C ASP A 360 -7.31 -28.49 -11.69
N GLY A 361 -6.80 -29.72 -11.76
CA GLY A 361 -7.26 -30.77 -12.67
C GLY A 361 -6.20 -31.39 -13.59
N ASP A 362 -5.08 -30.71 -13.85
CA ASP A 362 -4.00 -31.21 -14.73
C ASP A 362 -3.03 -32.20 -14.03
N ASP A 363 -3.32 -32.64 -12.79
CA ASP A 363 -2.40 -33.43 -11.97
C ASP A 363 -2.36 -34.93 -12.32
N GLU A 364 -3.46 -35.50 -12.81
CA GLU A 364 -3.56 -36.94 -13.10
C GLU A 364 -2.97 -37.26 -14.49
N MET A 365 -2.08 -38.26 -14.56
CA MET A 365 -1.43 -38.66 -15.80
C MET A 365 -2.40 -39.48 -16.68
N PRO A 366 -2.63 -39.11 -17.96
CA PRO A 366 -3.48 -39.89 -18.86
C PRO A 366 -2.94 -41.32 -19.08
N ASP A 367 -3.82 -42.32 -19.00
CA ASP A 367 -3.45 -43.74 -19.12
C ASP A 367 -3.32 -44.20 -20.58
N PHE A 368 -2.24 -43.74 -21.22
CA PHE A 368 -1.83 -44.19 -22.56
C PHE A 368 -1.40 -45.68 -22.61
N GLU A 369 -1.37 -46.41 -21.48
CA GLU A 369 -1.13 -47.86 -21.49
C GLU A 369 -2.40 -48.69 -21.70
N SER A 370 -3.59 -48.15 -21.41
CA SER A 370 -4.87 -48.79 -21.73
C SER A 370 -5.53 -48.28 -23.01
N ASP A 371 -5.44 -46.98 -23.33
CA ASP A 371 -5.80 -46.44 -24.66
C ASP A 371 -4.68 -45.55 -25.24
N PHE A 372 -3.72 -46.19 -25.89
CA PHE A 372 -2.63 -45.49 -26.57
C PHE A 372 -3.12 -44.59 -27.72
N ALA A 373 -4.22 -44.93 -28.40
CA ALA A 373 -4.68 -44.18 -29.58
C ALA A 373 -5.47 -42.92 -29.18
N GLY A 374 -6.20 -42.97 -28.06
CA GLY A 374 -6.88 -41.82 -27.47
C GLY A 374 -5.93 -40.88 -26.71
N GLU A 375 -5.06 -41.43 -25.85
CA GLU A 375 -4.42 -40.64 -24.79
C GLU A 375 -2.94 -40.31 -24.99
N ILE A 376 -2.24 -40.85 -26.00
CA ILE A 376 -0.79 -40.66 -26.12
C ILE A 376 -0.37 -39.18 -26.28
N ASP A 377 -1.08 -38.41 -27.11
CA ASP A 377 -0.80 -36.98 -27.30
C ASP A 377 -1.01 -36.21 -25.99
N GLN A 378 -2.07 -36.53 -25.25
CA GLN A 378 -2.38 -35.94 -23.95
C GLN A 378 -1.28 -36.27 -22.93
N ALA A 379 -0.89 -37.54 -22.81
CA ALA A 379 0.15 -37.99 -21.88
C ALA A 379 1.53 -37.36 -22.19
N LEU A 380 1.90 -37.23 -23.47
CA LEU A 380 3.16 -36.62 -23.88
C LEU A 380 3.15 -35.10 -23.67
N ARG A 381 2.03 -34.40 -23.91
CA ARG A 381 1.88 -32.96 -23.61
C ARG A 381 1.86 -32.67 -22.10
N TRP A 382 1.17 -33.51 -21.33
CA TRP A 382 1.19 -33.50 -19.86
C TRP A 382 2.63 -33.63 -19.35
N LYS A 383 3.36 -34.65 -19.81
CA LYS A 383 4.77 -34.84 -19.45
C LYS A 383 5.65 -33.68 -19.90
N HIS A 384 5.46 -33.19 -21.12
CA HIS A 384 6.20 -32.04 -21.65
C HIS A 384 6.04 -30.82 -20.74
N ASN A 385 4.83 -30.53 -20.23
CA ASN A 385 4.63 -29.43 -19.29
C ASN A 385 5.51 -29.59 -18.03
N ARG A 386 5.57 -30.80 -17.47
CA ARG A 386 6.34 -31.16 -16.27
C ARG A 386 7.86 -31.18 -16.47
N LEU A 387 8.33 -31.20 -17.73
CA LEU A 387 9.74 -31.06 -18.10
C LEU A 387 10.17 -29.60 -18.31
N ARG A 388 9.22 -28.64 -18.43
CA ARG A 388 9.53 -27.23 -18.69
C ARG A 388 9.81 -26.45 -17.41
N LYS A 389 10.91 -25.69 -17.43
CA LYS A 389 11.15 -24.61 -16.48
C LYS A 389 10.65 -23.27 -17.03
N ILE A 390 10.31 -22.34 -16.14
CA ILE A 390 10.02 -20.93 -16.41
C ILE A 390 11.35 -20.20 -16.62
N VAL A 391 11.41 -19.35 -17.64
CA VAL A 391 12.50 -18.39 -17.83
C VAL A 391 12.05 -17.06 -17.23
N HIS A 392 12.48 -16.77 -16.00
CA HIS A 392 12.12 -15.52 -15.32
C HIS A 392 12.80 -14.31 -15.99
N PRO A 393 12.05 -13.29 -16.44
CA PRO A 393 12.63 -12.15 -17.17
C PRO A 393 13.61 -11.35 -16.30
N GLU A 394 14.62 -10.74 -16.93
CA GLU A 394 15.71 -10.00 -16.26
C GLU A 394 15.53 -8.48 -16.42
N PRO A 395 15.79 -7.67 -15.37
CA PRO A 395 15.86 -6.22 -15.50
C PRO A 395 17.02 -5.81 -16.42
N GLY A 396 16.93 -4.62 -17.02
CA GLY A 396 17.91 -4.17 -18.02
C GLY A 396 17.65 -4.66 -19.45
N THR A 397 16.76 -5.64 -19.64
CA THR A 397 16.46 -6.23 -20.96
C THR A 397 15.71 -5.26 -21.89
N ASP A 398 14.62 -4.66 -21.38
CA ASP A 398 13.76 -3.76 -22.17
C ASP A 398 14.21 -2.28 -22.10
N TYR A 399 14.86 -1.90 -21.00
CA TYR A 399 15.38 -0.55 -20.72
C TYR A 399 16.41 -0.59 -19.59
N THR A 400 17.37 0.34 -19.59
CA THR A 400 18.40 0.45 -18.55
C THR A 400 17.89 1.09 -17.25
N TYR A 401 18.66 1.00 -16.17
CA TYR A 401 18.37 1.69 -14.91
C TYR A 401 18.29 3.21 -15.09
N GLU A 402 19.13 3.81 -15.93
CA GLU A 402 19.10 5.24 -16.24
C GLU A 402 17.80 5.61 -16.96
N GLN A 403 17.38 4.79 -17.93
CA GLN A 403 16.11 4.98 -18.62
C GLN A 403 14.91 4.85 -17.66
N TRP A 404 14.91 3.85 -16.77
CA TRP A 404 13.90 3.73 -15.71
C TRP A 404 13.85 4.98 -14.83
N LYS A 405 15.00 5.39 -14.30
CA LYS A 405 15.19 6.56 -13.41
C LYS A 405 14.82 7.90 -14.06
N GLU A 406 15.00 8.03 -15.37
CA GLU A 406 14.57 9.20 -16.15
C GLU A 406 13.08 9.15 -16.54
N GLY A 407 12.34 8.12 -16.11
CA GLY A 407 10.92 7.94 -16.44
C GLY A 407 10.70 7.47 -17.89
N LYS A 408 11.71 6.89 -18.54
CA LYS A 408 11.62 6.39 -19.93
C LYS A 408 11.22 4.91 -20.04
N ALA A 409 10.97 4.24 -18.91
CA ALA A 409 10.36 2.93 -18.89
C ALA A 409 8.93 2.99 -19.48
N PRO A 410 8.49 1.96 -20.24
CA PRO A 410 7.16 1.90 -20.81
C PRO A 410 6.09 1.78 -19.70
N ARG A 411 4.97 2.50 -19.87
CA ARG A 411 3.80 2.31 -19.01
C ARG A 411 3.10 1.00 -19.41
N PRO A 412 2.64 0.17 -18.45
CA PRO A 412 1.71 -0.92 -18.74
C PRO A 412 0.44 -0.39 -19.41
N ASP A 413 -0.12 -1.13 -20.38
CA ASP A 413 -1.41 -0.76 -20.96
C ASP A 413 -2.50 -0.81 -19.86
N PRO A 414 -3.27 0.27 -19.63
CA PRO A 414 -4.19 0.35 -18.50
C PRO A 414 -5.31 -0.70 -18.63
N PRO A 415 -5.64 -1.45 -17.56
CA PRO A 415 -6.48 -2.64 -17.64
C PRO A 415 -7.91 -2.33 -18.11
N LYS A 416 -8.14 -2.52 -19.41
CA LYS A 416 -9.43 -2.47 -20.13
C LYS A 416 -10.21 -1.14 -20.02
N LEU A 417 -9.63 -0.07 -20.57
CA LEU A 417 -10.38 1.14 -20.97
C LEU A 417 -10.46 1.36 -22.50
N HIS A 418 -10.12 0.33 -23.30
CA HIS A 418 -10.27 0.33 -24.77
C HIS A 418 -11.74 0.19 -25.22
N TYR A 419 -12.52 1.26 -25.03
CA TYR A 419 -13.77 1.51 -25.78
C TYR A 419 -13.76 2.87 -26.51
N LEU A 420 -12.75 3.70 -26.28
CA LEU A 420 -12.49 4.92 -27.05
C LEU A 420 -11.11 4.79 -27.69
N GLY A 421 -11.07 4.78 -29.02
CA GLY A 421 -9.85 4.58 -29.81
C GLY A 421 -8.92 5.79 -29.81
N GLY A 422 -8.26 6.03 -28.67
CA GLY A 422 -7.13 6.96 -28.58
C GLY A 422 -5.82 6.30 -29.02
N GLU A 423 -4.92 7.10 -29.58
CA GLU A 423 -3.55 6.69 -29.91
C GLU A 423 -2.75 6.39 -28.63
N LYS A 424 -1.75 5.49 -28.70
CA LYS A 424 -0.85 5.20 -27.56
C LYS A 424 0.03 6.42 -27.26
N ALA A 425 -0.39 7.23 -26.29
CA ALA A 425 0.28 8.47 -25.92
C ALA A 425 1.50 8.23 -24.99
N GLY A 426 2.71 8.31 -25.56
CA GLY A 426 3.97 8.55 -24.84
C GLY A 426 4.51 7.40 -23.98
N PHE A 427 5.62 6.79 -24.41
CA PHE A 427 6.36 5.73 -23.71
C PHE A 427 7.16 6.21 -22.47
N HIS A 428 6.63 7.15 -21.69
CA HIS A 428 7.35 7.75 -20.56
C HIS A 428 6.48 7.79 -19.30
N HIS A 429 6.95 7.22 -18.20
CA HIS A 429 6.41 7.37 -16.85
C HIS A 429 6.63 8.80 -16.33
N GLU A 430 5.62 9.39 -15.69
CA GLU A 430 5.70 10.71 -15.06
C GLU A 430 5.82 10.56 -13.54
N TYR A 431 7.01 10.84 -12.98
CA TYR A 431 7.22 10.84 -11.55
C TYR A 431 6.39 11.93 -10.86
N GLN A 432 5.71 11.55 -9.78
CA GLN A 432 4.72 12.40 -9.13
C GLN A 432 5.33 13.26 -8.03
N THR A 433 5.36 14.58 -8.23
CA THR A 433 5.70 15.52 -7.16
C THR A 433 4.47 15.84 -6.29
N VAL A 434 4.59 15.62 -4.98
CA VAL A 434 3.61 16.03 -3.98
C VAL A 434 4.28 17.01 -3.02
N ARG A 435 3.59 18.10 -2.68
CA ARG A 435 4.06 19.08 -1.71
C ARG A 435 2.88 19.53 -0.86
N LEU A 436 2.52 18.71 0.13
CA LEU A 436 1.36 18.92 1.00
C LEU A 436 1.32 20.35 1.56
N GLU A 437 2.47 20.89 1.97
CA GLU A 437 2.60 22.25 2.49
C GLU A 437 2.20 23.32 1.47
N GLY A 438 2.67 23.22 0.22
CA GLY A 438 2.32 24.17 -0.84
C GLY A 438 0.88 23.99 -1.37
N ASP A 439 0.42 22.75 -1.48
CA ASP A 439 -0.90 22.40 -2.02
C ASP A 439 -2.06 22.64 -1.01
N PHE A 440 -1.77 22.76 0.31
CA PHE A 440 -2.77 22.91 1.38
C PHE A 440 -2.66 24.14 2.27
N GLN A 441 -1.73 25.06 2.01
CA GLN A 441 -1.49 26.22 2.88
C GLN A 441 -2.78 26.95 3.33
N GLU A 442 -3.78 27.06 2.43
CA GLU A 442 -5.09 27.68 2.70
C GLU A 442 -6.13 26.72 3.32
N LYS A 443 -6.03 25.40 3.07
CA LYS A 443 -7.10 24.40 3.30
C LYS A 443 -6.95 23.58 4.59
N GLY A 444 -5.71 23.29 4.99
CA GLY A 444 -5.38 22.39 6.09
C GLY A 444 -5.63 20.89 5.84
N LEU A 445 -5.12 20.05 6.74
CA LEU A 445 -5.22 18.59 6.73
C LEU A 445 -6.24 18.10 7.78
N GLN A 446 -6.76 16.88 7.65
CA GLN A 446 -7.71 16.25 8.59
C GLN A 446 -7.12 14.95 9.18
N VAL A 447 -6.29 15.09 10.22
CA VAL A 447 -5.51 13.97 10.77
C VAL A 447 -6.31 13.16 11.80
N ILE A 448 -6.28 11.84 11.67
CA ILE A 448 -6.71 10.87 12.68
C ILE A 448 -5.51 10.51 13.56
N VAL A 449 -5.70 10.56 14.87
CA VAL A 449 -4.67 10.23 15.86
C VAL A 449 -5.03 8.90 16.54
N LYS A 450 -4.10 7.94 16.55
CA LYS A 450 -4.15 6.75 17.41
C LYS A 450 -2.86 6.70 18.24
N LEU A 451 -2.99 6.87 19.54
CA LEU A 451 -1.87 6.84 20.50
C LEU A 451 -2.07 5.64 21.41
N ALA A 452 -1.05 4.78 21.53
CA ALA A 452 -1.11 3.60 22.38
C ALA A 452 0.15 3.46 23.25
N GLY A 453 -0.05 3.07 24.51
CA GLY A 453 1.01 2.59 25.38
C GLY A 453 1.28 1.11 25.10
N ILE A 454 2.54 0.68 25.25
CA ILE A 454 2.88 -0.74 25.41
C ILE A 454 3.31 -0.91 26.86
N GLU A 455 2.57 -1.75 27.59
CA GLU A 455 2.85 -2.09 28.98
C GLU A 455 3.42 -3.51 29.04
N LEU A 456 4.57 -3.64 29.71
CA LEU A 456 5.27 -4.90 29.95
C LEU A 456 5.34 -5.11 31.46
N THR A 457 5.00 -6.32 31.91
CA THR A 457 5.10 -6.72 33.32
C THR A 457 6.07 -7.90 33.45
N PRO A 458 6.54 -8.28 34.66
CA PRO A 458 7.35 -9.47 34.84
C PRO A 458 6.68 -10.76 34.31
N GLU A 459 5.36 -10.83 34.33
CA GLU A 459 4.54 -11.93 33.81
C GLU A 459 4.28 -11.84 32.30
N LYS A 460 4.38 -10.62 31.73
CA LYS A 460 4.19 -10.32 30.30
C LYS A 460 5.38 -9.49 29.76
N PRO A 461 6.63 -10.00 29.81
CA PRO A 461 7.84 -9.19 29.64
C PRO A 461 8.23 -8.94 28.18
N VAL A 462 7.59 -9.65 27.24
CA VAL A 462 7.83 -9.54 25.78
C VAL A 462 6.53 -9.16 25.10
N PHE A 463 6.61 -8.21 24.17
CA PHE A 463 5.56 -7.90 23.20
C PHE A 463 6.17 -8.05 21.81
N GLU A 464 5.78 -9.10 21.09
CA GLU A 464 6.34 -9.48 19.78
C GLU A 464 5.98 -8.50 18.65
N GLY A 465 5.15 -7.51 18.96
CA GLY A 465 4.49 -6.64 18.00
C GLY A 465 2.98 -6.90 17.98
N GLY A 466 2.28 -6.12 17.16
CA GLY A 466 0.93 -6.46 16.75
C GLY A 466 0.98 -6.80 15.25
N ASN A 467 0.15 -7.74 14.82
CA ASN A 467 0.00 -8.08 13.39
C ASN A 467 -0.22 -6.82 12.55
N TRP A 468 0.24 -6.83 11.29
CA TRP A 468 0.03 -5.76 10.32
C TRP A 468 -1.46 -5.63 9.96
N HIS A 469 -2.21 -4.94 10.82
CA HIS A 469 -3.64 -4.74 10.66
C HIS A 469 -3.94 -3.39 9.98
N LEU A 470 -4.39 -3.47 8.73
CA LEU A 470 -4.87 -2.32 7.97
C LEU A 470 -6.29 -1.97 8.44
N GLU A 471 -6.41 -1.04 9.38
CA GLU A 471 -7.72 -0.52 9.84
C GLU A 471 -8.36 0.34 8.73
N VAL A 472 -9.05 -0.30 7.78
CA VAL A 472 -9.69 0.32 6.62
C VAL A 472 -11.16 0.66 6.91
N TRP A 473 -11.58 1.84 6.49
CA TRP A 473 -12.98 2.26 6.39
C TRP A 473 -13.18 3.11 5.12
N HIS A 474 -14.42 3.25 4.64
CA HIS A 474 -14.75 3.81 3.31
C HIS A 474 -14.27 5.25 3.03
N HIS A 475 -13.80 6.00 4.05
CA HIS A 475 -13.16 7.32 3.89
C HIS A 475 -11.69 7.39 4.35
N PHE A 476 -11.12 6.30 4.87
CA PHE A 476 -9.91 6.34 5.67
C PHE A 476 -8.71 5.66 5.02
N LEU A 477 -8.15 6.34 4.01
CA LEU A 477 -6.70 6.39 3.72
C LEU A 477 -6.44 7.30 2.52
N ALA A 478 -6.18 8.59 2.73
CA ALA A 478 -5.75 9.46 1.63
C ALA A 478 -4.99 10.66 2.18
N LEU A 479 -3.69 10.48 2.44
CA LEU A 479 -2.78 11.61 2.43
C LEU A 479 -2.78 12.16 0.97
N SER A 480 -2.94 13.48 0.75
CA SER A 480 -3.39 14.04 -0.55
C SER A 480 -3.14 15.55 -0.66
N ARG A 481 -2.87 16.18 -1.84
CA ARG A 481 -3.79 16.85 -2.83
C ARG A 481 -3.15 18.17 -3.41
N PRO A 482 -3.79 19.13 -4.16
CA PRO A 482 -3.11 19.86 -5.26
C PRO A 482 -3.45 21.38 -5.50
N ARG A 483 -2.90 21.96 -6.60
CA ARG A 483 -3.36 23.15 -7.35
C ARG A 483 -3.06 23.01 -8.87
N GLU A 484 -3.64 23.76 -9.82
CA GLU A 484 -4.95 24.44 -10.01
C GLU A 484 -5.01 24.82 -11.54
N SER A 485 -6.08 25.29 -12.21
CA SER A 485 -7.42 25.75 -11.81
C SER A 485 -8.43 25.66 -12.97
N SER A 486 -9.73 25.66 -12.66
CA SER A 486 -10.69 26.54 -13.34
C SER A 486 -11.82 26.90 -12.36
N LYS A 487 -12.60 27.95 -12.63
CA LYS A 487 -13.48 28.58 -11.61
C LYS A 487 -14.72 27.74 -11.25
N LYS A 488 -14.60 26.87 -10.24
CA LYS A 488 -15.66 26.48 -9.27
C LYS A 488 -15.00 25.99 -7.97
N ARG A 489 -15.68 26.14 -6.85
CA ARG A 489 -15.13 25.83 -5.50
C ARG A 489 -15.50 24.38 -5.16
N ASN A 490 -14.53 23.54 -4.80
CA ASN A 490 -14.71 22.21 -4.19
C ASN A 490 -13.72 22.09 -3.01
N ALA A 491 -14.16 21.73 -1.80
CA ALA A 491 -13.24 21.49 -0.68
C ALA A 491 -12.55 20.14 -0.82
N GLN A 492 -11.34 20.09 -0.26
CA GLN A 492 -10.39 19.01 -0.40
C GLN A 492 -9.60 18.98 0.92
N ARG A 493 -9.54 17.84 1.62
CA ARG A 493 -8.72 17.61 2.82
C ARG A 493 -8.16 16.19 2.80
N LEU A 494 -7.01 16.00 3.46
CA LEU A 494 -6.31 14.72 3.52
C LEU A 494 -6.46 14.04 4.88
N PHE A 495 -6.45 12.71 4.88
CA PHE A 495 -6.53 11.89 6.09
C PHE A 495 -5.28 11.05 6.28
N VAL A 496 -4.57 11.28 7.39
CA VAL A 496 -3.48 10.40 7.88
C VAL A 496 -3.89 9.78 9.20
N LYS A 497 -3.39 8.57 9.45
CA LYS A 497 -3.35 7.97 10.78
C LYS A 497 -1.95 8.10 11.37
N VAL A 498 -1.77 8.95 12.36
CA VAL A 498 -0.54 8.94 13.18
C VAL A 498 -0.71 7.85 14.24
N ASN A 499 0.07 6.77 14.09
CA ASN A 499 0.30 5.77 15.14
C ASN A 499 1.57 6.15 15.89
N ALA A 500 1.50 6.30 17.21
CA ALA A 500 2.67 6.30 18.07
C ALA A 500 2.52 5.26 19.18
N LYS A 501 3.59 4.50 19.40
CA LYS A 501 3.71 3.46 20.43
C LYS A 501 4.77 3.89 21.44
N THR A 502 4.38 4.14 22.68
CA THR A 502 5.32 4.47 23.76
C THR A 502 5.51 3.26 24.67
N TYR A 503 6.74 2.76 24.75
CA TYR A 503 7.13 1.77 25.75
C TYR A 503 7.43 2.50 27.07
N ASP A 504 6.80 2.06 28.16
CA ASP A 504 7.23 2.41 29.51
C ASP A 504 8.10 1.27 30.07
N THR A 505 9.33 1.59 30.46
CA THR A 505 10.32 0.63 30.98
C THR A 505 10.64 0.85 32.46
N ALA A 506 9.90 1.74 33.14
CA ALA A 506 10.19 2.19 34.51
C ALA A 506 10.22 1.05 35.56
N THR A 507 9.60 -0.10 35.29
CA THR A 507 9.45 -1.22 36.23
C THR A 507 10.52 -2.32 36.07
N VAL A 508 11.39 -2.27 35.04
CA VAL A 508 12.29 -3.40 34.69
C VAL A 508 13.74 -3.19 35.17
N GLN A 509 14.12 -1.98 35.60
CA GLN A 509 15.51 -1.65 35.96
C GLN A 509 15.96 -2.02 37.39
N THR A 510 15.18 -2.77 38.17
CA THR A 510 15.53 -3.13 39.56
C THR A 510 15.36 -4.62 39.90
N GLU A 511 16.00 -5.52 39.14
CA GLU A 511 16.43 -6.81 39.72
C GLU A 511 17.60 -7.54 39.02
N LEU A 512 17.96 -7.19 37.77
CA LEU A 512 19.13 -7.77 37.09
C LEU A 512 20.47 -7.11 37.53
N GLY A 513 20.79 -7.25 38.80
CA GLY A 513 22.12 -7.01 39.35
C GLY A 513 22.91 -8.32 39.51
N HIS A 514 24.10 -8.39 38.91
CA HIS A 514 25.06 -9.50 38.99
C HIS A 514 24.62 -10.88 38.48
N GLN A 515 24.90 -11.15 37.20
CA GLN A 515 25.88 -12.20 36.83
C GLN A 515 26.56 -11.89 35.50
#